data_AF-V9IK53-F1
#
_entry.id   AF-V9IK53-F1
#
_cell.length_a   1.000
_cell.length_b   1.000
_cell.length_c   1.000
_cell.angle_alpha   90.00
_cell.angle_beta   90.00
_cell.angle_gamma   90.00
#
_symmetry.space_group_name_H-M   'P 1'
#
loop_
_entity.id
_entity.type
_entity.pdbx_description
1 polymer ?
#
loop_
_entity_poly.entity_id
_entity_poly.type
_entity_poly.pdbx_seq_one_letter_code
_entity_poly.pdbx_strand_id
1 'polypeptide(L)'
;MYPNWYEDKTTVRLWKKRQRGIKSNSTLYGIVVVYKNMSHFFPATYVKELDDGTDLEFRINSRLITVAVPTFNLDKHNKIWIDLQLKHIQNQSNSWNLSCGFMDVTGSWDLNSCIANTSPGDAATHCLCPNSGTFAVFLTARAVRVVLAKKEQTTFIVIFGCGVV
;
A
#
# COMPACT_ATOMS: atom_id res chain seq x y z
N MET A 1 18.25 -12.48 -12.47
CA MET A 1 17.74 -13.50 -11.53
C MET A 1 17.37 -12.77 -10.24
N TYR A 2 16.13 -12.88 -9.78
CA TYR A 2 15.69 -12.19 -8.56
C TYR A 2 16.20 -12.92 -7.31
N PRO A 3 16.33 -12.23 -6.16
CA PRO A 3 16.68 -12.88 -4.92
C PRO A 3 15.65 -13.95 -4.54
N ASN A 4 16.11 -15.05 -3.96
CA ASN A 4 15.33 -16.23 -3.61
C ASN A 4 14.22 -15.93 -2.58
N TRP A 5 14.35 -14.82 -1.85
CA TRP A 5 13.34 -14.37 -0.89
C TRP A 5 12.17 -13.64 -1.55
N TYR A 6 12.30 -13.18 -2.80
CA TYR A 6 11.28 -12.42 -3.50
C TYR A 6 10.28 -13.36 -4.18
N GLU A 7 9.07 -13.43 -3.61
CA GLU A 7 7.97 -14.27 -4.09
C GLU A 7 6.73 -13.44 -4.47
N ASP A 8 6.78 -12.12 -4.25
CA ASP A 8 5.70 -11.21 -4.57
C ASP A 8 5.62 -11.00 -6.10
N LYS A 9 4.45 -10.66 -6.62
CA LYS A 9 4.28 -10.31 -8.04
C LYS A 9 3.77 -8.88 -8.17
N THR A 10 4.34 -8.14 -9.12
CA THR A 10 3.94 -6.77 -9.43
C THR A 10 3.71 -6.64 -10.92
N THR A 11 2.49 -6.27 -11.30
CA THR A 11 2.11 -5.99 -12.69
C THR A 11 1.66 -4.53 -12.79
N VAL A 12 2.32 -3.77 -13.66
CA VAL A 12 1.97 -2.37 -13.94
C VAL A 12 1.22 -2.32 -15.26
N ARG A 13 -0.07 -1.99 -15.22
CA ARG A 13 -0.91 -1.88 -16.41
C ARG A 13 -1.10 -0.40 -16.73
N LEU A 14 -0.68 -0.01 -17.93
CA LEU A 14 -0.81 1.36 -18.41
C LEU A 14 -1.76 1.38 -19.60
N TRP A 15 -2.79 2.21 -19.52
CA TRP A 15 -3.70 2.46 -20.61
C TRP A 15 -3.58 3.91 -21.03
N LYS A 16 -3.18 4.15 -22.29
CA LYS A 16 -3.04 5.49 -22.86
C LYS A 16 -3.92 5.59 -24.10
N LYS A 17 -4.81 6.58 -24.16
CA LYS A 17 -5.59 6.81 -25.38
C LYS A 17 -4.66 7.32 -26.49
N ARG A 18 -4.60 6.60 -27.61
CA ARG A 18 -3.82 7.01 -28.78
C ARG A 18 -4.45 8.24 -29.40
N GLN A 19 -3.76 9.39 -29.35
CA GLN A 19 -4.17 10.58 -30.10
C GLN A 19 -3.72 10.43 -31.57
N ARG A 20 -4.65 10.67 -32.50
CA ARG A 20 -4.36 10.66 -33.95
C ARG A 20 -3.57 11.93 -34.29
N GLY A 21 -2.47 11.78 -35.05
CA GLY A 21 -1.71 12.91 -35.62
C GLY A 21 -0.48 13.38 -34.84
N ILE A 22 -0.24 12.90 -33.61
CA ILE A 22 0.94 13.28 -32.80
C ILE A 22 1.91 12.11 -32.73
N LYS A 23 3.09 12.26 -33.34
CA LYS A 23 4.25 11.38 -33.09
C LYS A 23 4.81 11.70 -31.70
N SER A 24 4.22 11.16 -30.64
CA SER A 24 4.83 11.24 -29.31
C SER A 24 5.90 10.17 -29.18
N ASN A 25 7.11 10.52 -28.73
CA ASN A 25 8.07 9.56 -28.21
C ASN A 25 7.38 8.76 -27.09
N SER A 26 7.04 7.50 -27.37
CA SER A 26 6.15 6.69 -26.53
C SER A 26 6.91 5.82 -25.54
N THR A 27 8.11 6.21 -25.15
CA THR A 27 8.87 5.50 -24.13
C THR A 27 8.32 5.85 -22.76
N LEU A 28 7.98 4.83 -21.97
CA LEU A 28 7.54 4.97 -20.59
C LEU A 28 8.60 4.34 -19.70
N TYR A 29 8.95 5.04 -18.63
CA TYR A 29 9.88 4.56 -17.62
C TYR A 29 9.09 4.22 -16.36
N GLY A 30 9.33 3.02 -15.84
CA GLY A 30 8.76 2.54 -14.58
C GLY A 30 9.87 2.11 -13.64
N ILE A 31 9.69 2.39 -12.36
CA ILE A 31 10.59 1.99 -11.29
C ILE A 31 9.76 1.14 -10.33
N VAL A 32 10.25 -0.06 -10.01
CA VAL A 32 9.69 -0.93 -8.98
C VAL A 32 10.77 -1.20 -7.95
N VAL A 33 10.52 -0.79 -6.71
CA VAL A 33 11.42 -1.01 -5.57
C VAL A 33 10.73 -1.91 -4.58
N VAL A 34 11.38 -3.01 -4.20
CA VAL A 34 10.87 -3.96 -3.22
C VAL A 34 11.77 -3.93 -2.01
N TYR A 35 11.19 -3.64 -0.85
CA TYR A 35 11.93 -3.57 0.40
C TYR A 35 11.79 -4.86 1.19
N LYS A 36 12.90 -5.54 1.45
CA LYS A 36 12.91 -6.82 2.16
C LYS A 36 12.39 -6.70 3.60
N ASN A 37 12.91 -5.73 4.36
CA ASN A 37 12.73 -5.59 5.81
C ASN A 37 12.29 -4.17 6.25
N MET A 38 11.84 -3.33 5.32
CA MET A 38 11.53 -1.93 5.67
C MET A 38 10.34 -1.83 6.62
N SER A 39 9.43 -2.81 6.61
CA SER A 39 8.29 -2.89 7.52
C SER A 39 8.67 -2.83 9.01
N HIS A 40 9.87 -3.29 9.38
CA HIS A 40 10.36 -3.23 10.77
C HIS A 40 10.70 -1.83 11.28
N PHE A 41 10.89 -0.86 10.38
CA PHE A 41 11.17 0.53 10.74
C PHE A 41 9.90 1.39 10.83
N PHE A 42 8.74 0.83 10.47
CA PHE A 42 7.46 1.48 10.65
C PHE A 42 6.86 1.16 12.03
N PRO A 43 5.98 2.01 12.56
CA PRO A 43 5.19 1.71 13.74
C PRO A 43 4.56 0.31 13.69
N ALA A 44 4.68 -0.42 14.79
CA ALA A 44 4.12 -1.78 14.89
C ALA A 44 2.58 -1.78 14.80
N THR A 45 1.94 -0.71 15.27
CA THR A 45 0.49 -0.49 15.17
C THR A 45 0.23 0.98 14.89
N TYR A 46 -0.70 1.22 13.96
CA TYR A 46 -1.29 2.52 13.69
C TYR A 46 -2.72 2.54 14.21
N VAL A 47 -3.18 3.72 14.61
CA VAL A 47 -4.55 3.94 15.07
C VAL A 47 -5.12 5.14 14.35
N LYS A 48 -6.35 5.02 13.83
CA LYS A 48 -7.09 6.11 13.19
C LYS A 48 -8.52 6.12 13.70
N GLU A 49 -8.96 7.24 14.25
CA GLU A 49 -10.36 7.46 14.58
C GLU A 49 -11.20 7.53 13.30
N LEU A 50 -12.30 6.81 13.27
CA LEU A 50 -13.27 6.78 12.18
C LEU A 50 -14.39 7.79 12.45
N ASP A 51 -15.13 8.17 11.41
CA ASP A 51 -16.23 9.14 11.50
C ASP A 51 -17.37 8.70 12.43
N ASP A 52 -17.47 7.39 12.70
CA ASP A 52 -18.42 6.79 13.64
C ASP A 52 -17.95 6.84 15.12
N GLY A 53 -16.77 7.43 15.40
CA GLY A 53 -16.17 7.55 16.72
C GLY A 53 -15.47 6.29 17.23
N THR A 54 -15.36 5.25 16.39
CA THR A 54 -14.58 4.04 16.69
C THR A 54 -13.15 4.15 16.18
N ASP A 55 -12.24 3.40 16.79
CA ASP A 55 -10.84 3.40 16.37
C ASP A 55 -10.56 2.22 15.42
N LEU A 56 -9.86 2.52 14.32
CA LEU A 56 -9.30 1.52 13.42
C LEU A 56 -7.84 1.29 13.80
N GLU A 57 -7.53 0.08 14.26
CA GLU A 57 -6.16 -0.36 14.43
C GLU A 57 -5.68 -1.07 13.16
N PHE A 58 -4.47 -0.76 12.72
CA PHE A 58 -3.88 -1.43 11.56
C PHE A 58 -2.37 -1.66 11.67
N ARG A 59 -1.91 -2.76 11.09
CA ARG A 59 -0.51 -3.23 11.14
C ARG A 59 -0.06 -3.72 9.78
N ILE A 60 1.18 -3.41 9.38
CA ILE A 60 1.75 -3.92 8.13
C ILE A 60 1.98 -5.43 8.26
N ASN A 61 1.49 -6.20 7.29
CA ASN A 61 1.61 -7.66 7.23
C ASN A 61 2.19 -8.16 5.88
N SER A 62 2.89 -7.31 5.15
CA SER A 62 3.68 -7.69 3.98
C SER A 62 4.97 -6.89 3.90
N ARG A 63 5.76 -7.18 2.87
CA ARG A 63 6.81 -6.26 2.42
C ARG A 63 6.20 -5.00 1.82
N LEU A 64 7.01 -3.95 1.74
CA LEU A 64 6.66 -2.73 1.02
C LEU A 64 7.14 -2.82 -0.42
N ILE A 65 6.28 -2.41 -1.35
CA ILE A 65 6.62 -2.25 -2.76
C ILE A 65 6.31 -0.81 -3.16
N THR A 66 7.26 -0.11 -3.74
CA THR A 66 7.05 1.20 -4.36
C THR A 66 7.07 1.04 -5.86
N VAL A 67 6.03 1.54 -6.53
CA VAL A 67 5.97 1.66 -7.98
C VAL A 67 5.87 3.13 -8.34
N ALA A 68 6.73 3.59 -9.25
CA ALA A 68 6.69 4.95 -9.79
C ALA A 68 6.73 4.89 -11.31
N VAL A 69 5.91 5.71 -11.97
CA VAL A 69 5.91 5.86 -13.45
C VAL A 69 6.02 7.36 -13.78
N PRO A 70 7.20 7.99 -13.64
CA PRO A 70 7.35 9.45 -13.59
C PRO A 70 6.85 10.20 -14.83
N THR A 71 6.94 9.56 -16.01
CA THR A 71 6.57 10.17 -17.28
C THR A 71 5.13 9.88 -17.70
N PHE A 72 4.35 9.19 -16.86
CA PHE A 72 2.96 8.86 -17.15
C PHE A 72 2.02 9.89 -16.53
N ASN A 73 1.50 10.78 -17.38
CA ASN A 73 0.53 11.77 -16.94
C ASN A 73 -0.85 11.12 -16.76
N LEU A 74 -1.36 11.14 -15.52
CA LEU A 74 -2.71 10.75 -15.18
C LEU A 74 -3.67 11.87 -15.59
N ASP A 75 -4.28 11.71 -16.75
CA ASP A 75 -5.36 12.56 -17.23
C ASP A 75 -6.62 11.71 -17.46
N LYS A 76 -7.75 12.33 -17.81
CA LYS A 76 -9.05 11.62 -17.99
C LYS A 76 -8.99 10.43 -18.95
N HIS A 77 -7.97 10.38 -19.81
CA HIS A 77 -7.82 9.39 -20.87
C HIS A 77 -6.66 8.41 -20.66
N ASN A 78 -5.88 8.60 -19.59
CA ASN A 78 -4.76 7.74 -19.24
C ASN A 78 -5.05 7.11 -17.88
N LYS A 79 -5.01 5.78 -17.81
CA LYS A 79 -5.26 5.03 -16.57
C LYS A 79 -4.06 4.17 -16.24
N ILE A 80 -3.72 4.10 -14.96
CA ILE A 80 -2.75 3.16 -14.41
C ILE A 80 -3.48 2.18 -13.49
N TRP A 81 -3.04 0.93 -13.49
CA TRP A 81 -3.44 -0.04 -12.49
C TRP A 81 -2.21 -0.80 -12.02
N ILE A 82 -2.02 -0.83 -10.71
CA ILE A 82 -0.98 -1.62 -10.08
C ILE A 82 -1.65 -2.85 -9.49
N ASP A 83 -1.32 -4.01 -10.06
CA ASP A 83 -1.83 -5.32 -9.65
C ASP A 83 -0.70 -6.05 -8.92
N LEU A 84 -0.92 -6.31 -7.63
CA LEU A 84 0.07 -6.86 -6.71
C LEU A 84 -0.44 -8.17 -6.13
N GLN A 85 0.43 -9.17 -6.07
CA GLN A 85 0.24 -10.36 -5.23
C GLN A 85 1.30 -10.30 -4.14
N LEU A 86 0.88 -9.99 -2.92
CA LEU A 86 1.77 -9.75 -1.78
C LEU A 86 1.64 -10.88 -0.76
N LYS A 87 2.75 -11.51 -0.40
CA LYS A 87 2.78 -12.58 0.60
C LYS A 87 2.66 -12.01 2.01
N HIS A 88 1.92 -12.71 2.85
CA HIS A 88 1.78 -12.34 4.26
C HIS A 88 3.06 -12.68 5.05
N ILE A 89 3.42 -11.82 5.99
CA ILE A 89 4.51 -12.09 6.95
C ILE A 89 3.98 -13.02 8.06
N GLN A 90 2.76 -12.78 8.52
CA GLN A 90 2.07 -13.56 9.54
C GLN A 90 0.73 -14.04 9.00
N ASN A 91 0.35 -15.25 9.39
CA ASN A 91 -0.96 -15.79 9.05
C ASN A 91 -2.05 -14.93 9.71
N GLN A 92 -3.11 -14.66 8.95
CA GLN A 92 -4.28 -13.94 9.45
C GLN A 92 -4.96 -14.76 10.56
N SER A 93 -5.21 -14.15 11.72
CA SER A 93 -6.14 -14.69 12.69
C SER A 93 -7.56 -14.19 12.41
N ASN A 94 -8.58 -14.96 12.78
CA ASN A 94 -9.99 -14.64 12.49
C ASN A 94 -10.49 -13.29 13.02
N SER A 95 -9.76 -12.66 13.95
CA SER A 95 -10.09 -11.36 14.53
C SER A 95 -9.60 -10.15 13.71
N TRP A 96 -8.74 -10.35 12.71
CA TRP A 96 -8.21 -9.29 11.86
C TRP A 96 -8.70 -9.45 10.43
N ASN A 97 -9.04 -8.35 9.79
CA ASN A 97 -9.31 -8.28 8.36
C ASN A 97 -8.02 -7.96 7.60
N LEU A 98 -8.02 -8.22 6.29
CA LEU A 98 -6.93 -7.85 5.40
C LEU A 98 -7.36 -6.64 4.56
N SER A 99 -6.45 -5.70 4.37
CA SER A 99 -6.69 -4.52 3.54
C SER A 99 -5.42 -4.16 2.77
N CYS A 100 -5.59 -3.57 1.59
CA CYS A 100 -4.47 -3.11 0.78
C CYS A 100 -4.25 -1.62 1.07
N GLY A 101 -3.08 -1.29 1.61
CA GLY A 101 -2.70 0.10 1.86
C GLY A 101 -1.93 0.69 0.70
N PHE A 102 -2.26 1.92 0.39
CA PHE A 102 -1.60 2.78 -0.59
C PHE A 102 -1.09 4.02 0.13
N MET A 103 0.14 4.41 -0.16
CA MET A 103 0.71 5.67 0.31
C MET A 103 1.24 6.44 -0.89
N ASP A 104 0.73 7.66 -1.05
CA ASP A 104 1.19 8.61 -2.04
C ASP A 104 2.37 9.44 -1.50
N VAL A 105 2.69 10.54 -2.17
CA VAL A 105 3.78 11.45 -1.79
C VAL A 105 3.52 12.22 -0.48
N THR A 106 2.29 12.23 0.04
CA THR A 106 1.95 12.90 1.31
C THR A 106 2.42 12.11 2.53
N GLY A 107 2.73 10.82 2.35
CA GLY A 107 3.24 9.96 3.43
C GLY A 107 2.16 9.39 4.36
N SER A 108 0.88 9.51 4.00
CA SER A 108 -0.22 8.90 4.75
C SER A 108 -0.73 7.62 4.08
N TRP A 109 -1.06 6.61 4.89
CA TRP A 109 -1.65 5.36 4.40
C TRP A 109 -3.15 5.52 4.16
N ASP A 110 -3.57 5.25 2.94
CA ASP A 110 -4.96 5.08 2.54
C ASP A 110 -5.27 3.59 2.32
N LEU A 111 -6.19 3.06 3.12
CA LEU A 111 -6.62 1.66 3.09
C LEU A 111 -7.86 1.43 2.21
N ASN A 112 -8.44 2.50 1.63
CA ASN A 112 -9.69 2.47 0.87
C ASN A 112 -9.48 2.59 -0.64
N SER A 113 -8.37 3.19 -1.08
CA SER A 113 -8.08 3.39 -2.51
C SER A 113 -7.87 2.11 -3.30
N CYS A 114 -7.40 1.04 -2.65
CA CYS A 114 -7.09 -0.23 -3.31
C CYS A 114 -8.14 -1.29 -2.99
N ILE A 115 -8.44 -2.13 -3.98
CA ILE A 115 -9.31 -3.29 -3.79
C ILE A 115 -8.45 -4.47 -3.33
N ALA A 116 -8.80 -5.04 -2.18
CA ALA A 116 -8.20 -6.24 -1.64
C ALA A 116 -9.06 -7.46 -2.01
N ASN A 117 -8.51 -8.36 -2.83
CA ASN A 117 -9.09 -9.66 -3.11
C ASN A 117 -8.35 -10.69 -2.27
N THR A 118 -9.03 -11.24 -1.26
CA THR A 118 -8.51 -12.25 -0.35
C THR A 118 -9.49 -13.39 -0.22
N SER A 119 -9.02 -14.63 -0.17
CA SER A 119 -9.81 -15.74 0.36
C SER A 119 -9.34 -16.09 1.77
N PRO A 120 -10.25 -16.44 2.70
CA PRO A 120 -9.88 -16.82 4.06
C PRO A 120 -8.89 -17.98 4.07
N GLY A 121 -7.73 -17.80 4.70
CA GLY A 121 -6.67 -18.82 4.77
C GLY A 121 -5.60 -18.73 3.68
N ASP A 122 -5.72 -17.81 2.71
CA ASP A 122 -4.64 -17.55 1.77
C ASP A 122 -3.41 -16.95 2.46
N ALA A 123 -2.22 -17.36 2.03
CA ALA A 123 -0.95 -16.80 2.49
C ALA A 123 -0.52 -15.53 1.71
N ALA A 124 -1.39 -15.02 0.84
CA ALA A 124 -1.12 -13.84 0.03
C ALA A 124 -2.41 -13.06 -0.27
N THR A 125 -2.29 -11.75 -0.45
CA THR A 125 -3.39 -10.88 -0.85
C THR A 125 -3.15 -10.35 -2.25
N HIS A 126 -4.21 -10.33 -3.06
CA HIS A 126 -4.22 -9.63 -4.34
C HIS A 126 -4.73 -8.20 -4.14
N CYS A 127 -3.89 -7.21 -4.44
CA CYS A 127 -4.22 -5.80 -4.37
C CYS A 127 -4.32 -5.20 -5.77
N LEU A 128 -5.42 -4.54 -6.07
CA LEU A 128 -5.60 -3.76 -7.29
C LEU A 128 -5.73 -2.27 -6.92
N CYS A 129 -4.75 -1.47 -7.31
CA CYS A 129 -4.67 -0.05 -6.97
C CYS A 129 -4.73 0.84 -8.22
N PRO A 130 -5.46 1.97 -8.20
CA PRO A 130 -5.66 2.83 -9.36
C PRO A 130 -4.52 3.84 -9.61
N ASN A 131 -3.54 3.93 -8.71
CA ASN A 131 -2.45 4.90 -8.76
C ASN A 131 -1.11 4.22 -8.49
N SER A 132 0.00 4.85 -8.91
CA SER A 132 1.36 4.47 -8.51
C SER A 132 1.73 5.11 -7.17
N GLY A 133 2.46 4.40 -6.33
CA GLY A 133 2.92 4.86 -5.02
C GLY A 133 3.58 3.72 -4.25
N THR A 134 3.47 3.76 -2.93
CA THR A 134 3.96 2.69 -2.05
C THR A 134 2.80 1.85 -1.55
N PHE A 135 2.97 0.53 -1.53
CA PHE A 135 1.93 -0.44 -1.22
C PHE A 135 2.39 -1.43 -0.16
N ALA A 136 1.43 -1.86 0.65
CA ALA A 136 1.59 -2.98 1.57
C ALA A 136 0.21 -3.60 1.90
N VAL A 137 0.21 -4.85 2.35
CA VAL A 137 -0.96 -5.49 2.97
C VAL A 137 -0.97 -5.11 4.44
N PHE A 138 -2.15 -4.78 4.94
CA PHE A 138 -2.39 -4.48 6.35
C PHE A 138 -3.34 -5.50 6.96
N LEU A 139 -3.07 -5.85 8.21
CA LEU A 139 -4.08 -6.41 9.11
C LEU A 139 -4.83 -5.24 9.71
N THR A 140 -6.16 -5.25 9.63
CA THR A 140 -7.04 -4.20 10.15
C THR A 140 -8.04 -4.78 11.14
N ALA A 141 -8.25 -4.12 12.27
CA ALA A 141 -9.26 -4.49 13.24
C ALA A 141 -9.96 -3.21 13.73
N ARG A 142 -11.28 -3.27 13.83
CA ARG A 142 -12.02 -2.21 14.52
C ARG A 142 -11.93 -2.48 16.02
N ALA A 143 -11.38 -1.53 16.76
CA ALA A 143 -11.46 -1.54 18.21
C ALA A 143 -12.88 -1.14 18.60
N VAL A 144 -13.69 -2.12 18.98
CA VAL A 144 -14.89 -1.84 19.78
C VAL A 144 -14.38 -1.30 21.10
N ARG A 145 -14.79 -0.09 21.51
CA ARG A 145 -14.41 0.50 22.81
C ARG A 145 -14.83 -0.43 23.96
N VAL A 146 -14.01 -1.41 24.27
CA VAL A 146 -13.93 -2.00 25.60
C VAL A 146 -12.88 -1.16 26.29
N VAL A 147 -13.29 -0.40 27.31
CA VAL A 147 -12.42 0.41 28.16
C VAL A 147 -11.41 -0.53 28.84
N LEU A 148 -10.34 -0.88 28.13
CA LEU A 148 -9.18 -1.57 28.67
C LEU A 148 -8.02 -0.64 28.44
N ALA A 149 -7.83 0.23 29.43
CA ALA A 149 -6.67 1.08 29.59
C ALA A 149 -5.41 0.20 29.66
N LYS A 150 -4.84 -0.17 28.50
CA LYS A 150 -3.50 -0.74 28.44
C LYS A 150 -2.53 0.39 28.11
N LYS A 151 -1.95 0.93 29.17
CA LYS A 151 -0.90 1.95 29.15
C LYS A 151 0.41 1.32 28.68
N GLU A 152 0.59 1.14 27.38
CA GLU A 152 1.91 0.86 26.80
C GLU A 152 2.45 2.15 26.19
N GLN A 153 3.61 2.60 26.66
CA GLN A 153 4.32 3.76 26.13
C GLN A 153 4.75 3.46 24.69
N THR A 154 4.03 4.01 23.72
CA THR A 154 4.43 3.98 22.32
C THR A 154 5.50 5.03 22.07
N THR A 155 6.62 4.61 21.52
CA THR A 155 7.71 5.50 21.10
C THR A 155 7.30 6.19 19.80
N PHE A 156 7.13 7.50 19.83
CA PHE A 156 6.80 8.28 18.63
C PHE A 156 8.09 8.58 17.86
N ILE A 157 8.14 8.18 16.59
CA ILE A 157 9.17 8.64 15.65
C ILE A 157 8.50 9.73 14.81
N VAL A 158 8.94 10.98 15.00
CA VAL A 158 8.49 12.13 14.22
C VAL A 158 9.57 12.44 13.20
N ILE A 159 9.25 12.31 11.91
CA ILE A 159 10.15 12.65 10.81
C ILE A 159 9.71 14.00 10.24
N PHE A 160 10.54 15.03 10.44
CA PHE A 160 10.37 16.34 9.79
C PHE A 160 11.12 16.35 8.45
N GLY A 161 10.46 16.84 7.40
CA GLY A 161 11.08 17.13 6.11
C GLY A 161 10.70 18.54 5.64
N CYS A 162 11.67 19.28 5.08
CA CYS A 162 11.41 20.56 4.42
C CYS A 162 11.11 20.34 2.94
N GLY A 163 10.07 21.00 2.42
CA GLY A 163 9.86 21.21 0.99
C GLY A 163 10.32 22.60 0.59
N VAL A 164 11.06 22.71 -0.52
CA VAL A 164 11.44 24.01 -1.10
C VAL A 164 10.19 24.62 -1.73
N VAL A 165 9.82 25.81 -1.26
CA VAL A 165 8.74 26.66 -1.83
C VAL A 165 9.18 27.24 -3.15
#